data_AF-T2JSU2-F1
#
_entry.id   AF-T2JSU2-F1
#
_cell.length_a   1.000
_cell.length_b   1.000
_cell.length_c   1.000
_cell.angle_alpha   90.00
_cell.angle_beta   90.00
_cell.angle_gamma   90.00
#
_symmetry.space_group_name_H-M   'P 1'
#
loop_
_entity.id
_entity.type
_entity.pdbx_description
1 polymer ?
#
loop_
_entity_poly.entity_id
_entity_poly.type
_entity_poly.pdbx_seq_one_letter_code
_entity_poly.pdbx_strand_id
1 'polypeptide(L)'
;MSYNPENALIVQSDRTILLEVHAPTAGAAREAIAPFAELIKSPEHVHTYRLTPLSIWNARAAGLGVEQMVLALQQYTKYPLPSSIIEEIETLGRRYGLTRLFKSEDGFFLILKVADEALAELLLREKPIAPLLEKRLSPLSFQVPTQFRGLLKKPSLK
;
A
#
# COMPACT_ATOMS: atom_id res chain seq x y z
N MET A 1 14.71 2.30 20.14
CA MET A 1 14.37 0.86 20.13
C MET A 1 15.56 0.11 19.57
N SER A 2 15.95 -0.95 20.26
CA SER A 2 17.16 -1.75 20.03
C SER A 2 16.97 -2.79 18.92
N TYR A 3 18.09 -3.34 18.43
CA TYR A 3 18.12 -4.49 17.53
C TYR A 3 17.37 -5.70 18.11
N ASN A 4 16.58 -6.40 17.27
CA ASN A 4 15.89 -7.64 17.65
C ASN A 4 16.20 -8.75 16.62
N PRO A 5 17.00 -9.78 16.95
CA PRO A 5 17.42 -10.81 16.01
C PRO A 5 16.31 -11.78 15.59
N GLU A 6 15.25 -11.94 16.40
CA GLU A 6 14.14 -12.86 16.16
C GLU A 6 13.16 -12.34 15.08
N ASN A 7 13.16 -11.01 14.90
CA ASN A 7 12.32 -10.31 13.94
C ASN A 7 12.75 -10.59 12.50
N ALA A 8 11.82 -10.59 11.54
CA ALA A 8 12.11 -11.06 10.18
C ALA A 8 12.42 -9.95 9.17
N LEU A 9 12.12 -8.68 9.48
CA LEU A 9 12.15 -7.59 8.50
C LEU A 9 13.39 -6.71 8.63
N ILE A 10 14.00 -6.40 7.50
CA ILE A 10 14.97 -5.31 7.36
C ILE A 10 14.35 -4.29 6.41
N VAL A 11 14.06 -3.10 6.92
CA VAL A 11 13.44 -2.02 6.15
C VAL A 11 14.50 -0.99 5.78
N GLN A 12 14.62 -0.71 4.49
CA GLN A 12 15.60 0.21 3.93
C GLN A 12 14.94 1.54 3.54
N SER A 13 15.72 2.62 3.53
CA SER A 13 15.23 3.96 3.20
C SER A 13 14.78 4.13 1.75
N ASP A 14 15.15 3.20 0.85
CA ASP A 14 14.78 3.19 -0.57
C ASP A 14 13.45 2.44 -0.85
N ARG A 15 12.68 2.17 0.22
CA ARG A 15 11.40 1.45 0.24
C ARG A 15 11.52 -0.06 0.11
N THR A 16 12.73 -0.60 0.07
CA THR A 16 12.95 -2.05 0.03
C THR A 16 12.71 -2.64 1.43
N ILE A 17 11.96 -3.74 1.48
CA ILE A 17 11.76 -4.55 2.68
C ILE A 17 12.30 -5.94 2.39
N LEU A 18 13.31 -6.37 3.13
CA LEU A 18 13.83 -7.72 3.07
C LEU A 18 13.17 -8.54 4.18
N LEU A 19 12.64 -9.71 3.84
CA LEU A 19 12.04 -10.63 4.78
C LEU A 19 12.88 -11.92 4.80
N GLU A 20 13.52 -12.20 5.93
CA GLU A 20 14.29 -13.43 6.14
C GLU A 20 13.34 -14.59 6.43
N VAL A 21 13.32 -15.60 5.56
CA VAL A 21 12.34 -16.69 5.58
C VAL A 21 12.49 -17.61 6.79
N HIS A 22 13.72 -17.73 7.29
CA HIS A 22 14.10 -18.63 8.38
C HIS A 22 13.93 -17.99 9.77
N ALA A 23 13.55 -16.71 9.85
CA ALA A 23 13.32 -16.04 11.12
C ALA A 23 12.02 -16.56 11.77
N PRO A 24 11.96 -16.70 13.11
CA PRO A 24 10.77 -17.21 13.80
C PRO A 24 9.50 -16.40 13.51
N THR A 25 9.61 -15.08 13.32
CA THR A 25 8.45 -14.22 13.01
C THR A 25 8.15 -14.12 11.51
N ALA A 26 8.84 -14.85 10.63
CA ALA A 26 8.75 -14.66 9.18
C ALA A 26 7.31 -14.81 8.65
N GLY A 27 6.55 -15.79 9.16
CA GLY A 27 5.15 -15.99 8.81
C GLY A 27 4.28 -14.76 9.12
N ALA A 28 4.29 -14.35 10.38
CA ALA A 28 3.50 -13.22 10.86
C ALA A 28 3.93 -11.89 10.23
N ALA A 29 5.24 -11.69 10.03
CA ALA A 29 5.78 -10.50 9.37
C ALA A 29 5.29 -10.39 7.92
N ARG A 30 5.28 -11.51 7.19
CA ARG A 30 4.79 -11.57 5.81
C ARG A 30 3.32 -11.17 5.72
N GLU A 31 2.49 -11.74 6.61
CA GLU A 31 1.07 -11.45 6.67
C GLU A 31 0.80 -9.99 7.06
N ALA A 32 1.59 -9.45 7.98
CA ALA A 32 1.46 -8.07 8.44
C ALA A 32 1.73 -7.05 7.33
N ILE A 33 2.73 -7.28 6.46
CA ILE A 33 3.08 -6.33 5.39
C ILE A 33 2.34 -6.58 4.07
N ALA A 34 1.80 -7.78 3.83
CA ALA A 34 1.12 -8.14 2.59
C ALA A 34 -0.04 -7.22 2.14
N PRO A 35 -0.75 -6.51 3.04
CA PRO A 35 -1.77 -5.56 2.64
C PRO A 35 -1.22 -4.28 1.98
N PHE A 36 0.02 -3.89 2.30
CA PHE A 36 0.55 -2.57 1.95
C PHE A 36 1.97 -2.58 1.36
N ALA A 37 2.56 -3.76 1.13
CA ALA A 37 3.83 -3.95 0.44
C ALA A 37 3.69 -4.95 -0.72
N GLU A 38 4.36 -4.68 -1.84
CA GLU A 38 4.36 -5.53 -3.03
C GLU A 38 5.51 -6.54 -3.00
N LEU A 39 5.23 -7.81 -3.28
CA LEU A 39 6.27 -8.81 -3.44
C LEU A 39 6.98 -8.63 -4.79
N ILE A 40 8.29 -8.46 -4.76
CA ILE A 40 9.13 -8.32 -5.96
C ILE A 40 9.73 -9.67 -6.37
N LYS A 41 10.25 -10.42 -5.40
CA LYS A 41 10.83 -11.77 -5.61
C LYS A 41 10.86 -12.57 -4.31
N SER A 42 10.75 -13.88 -4.42
CA SER A 42 10.71 -14.83 -3.30
C SER A 42 11.67 -16.01 -3.48
N PRO A 43 12.99 -15.78 -3.45
CA PRO A 43 13.98 -16.86 -3.40
C PRO A 43 14.00 -17.52 -2.01
N GLU A 44 14.69 -18.65 -1.89
CA GLU A 44 14.63 -19.56 -0.73
C GLU A 44 14.89 -18.92 0.64
N HIS A 45 15.84 -17.98 0.73
CA HIS A 45 16.29 -17.46 2.04
C HIS A 45 15.73 -16.07 2.39
N VAL A 46 15.56 -15.19 1.39
CA VAL A 46 15.19 -13.79 1.61
C VAL A 46 14.22 -13.32 0.55
N HIS A 47 12.99 -13.01 0.96
CA HIS A 47 12.03 -12.38 0.07
C HIS A 47 12.26 -10.88 0.01
N THR A 48 12.03 -10.29 -1.16
CA THR A 48 12.12 -8.84 -1.35
C THR A 48 10.74 -8.29 -1.62
N TYR A 49 10.31 -7.38 -0.76
CA TYR A 49 9.10 -6.58 -0.90
C TYR A 49 9.46 -5.12 -1.15
N ARG A 50 8.50 -4.35 -1.67
CA ARG A 50 8.64 -2.91 -1.87
C ARG A 50 7.40 -2.16 -1.44
N LEU A 51 7.59 -1.04 -0.75
CA LEU A 51 6.52 -0.06 -0.57
C LEU A 51 6.39 0.78 -1.84
N THR A 52 5.17 0.89 -2.36
CA THR A 52 4.86 1.72 -3.52
C THR A 52 3.69 2.66 -3.17
N PRO A 53 3.56 3.80 -3.88
CA PRO A 53 2.37 4.64 -3.72
C PRO A 53 1.06 3.87 -3.94
N LEU A 54 1.05 2.93 -4.90
CA LEU A 54 -0.10 2.09 -5.22
C LEU A 54 -0.43 1.13 -4.06
N SER A 55 0.57 0.48 -3.46
CA SER A 55 0.36 -0.46 -2.37
C SER A 55 -0.19 0.23 -1.11
N ILE A 56 0.31 1.43 -0.79
CA ILE A 56 -0.20 2.24 0.32
C ILE A 56 -1.62 2.73 0.02
N TRP A 57 -1.90 3.18 -1.21
CA TRP A 57 -3.26 3.59 -1.59
C TRP A 57 -4.25 2.44 -1.49
N ASN A 58 -3.91 1.26 -2.02
CA ASN A 58 -4.76 0.07 -1.94
C ASN A 58 -5.06 -0.31 -0.49
N ALA A 59 -4.04 -0.23 0.38
CA ALA A 59 -4.22 -0.49 1.80
C ALA A 59 -5.15 0.54 2.47
N ARG A 60 -5.01 1.84 2.16
CA ARG A 60 -5.92 2.89 2.65
C ARG A 60 -7.34 2.72 2.14
N ALA A 61 -7.52 2.39 0.86
CA ALA A 61 -8.82 2.14 0.25
C ALA A 61 -9.50 0.89 0.86
N ALA A 62 -8.72 -0.08 1.32
CA ALA A 62 -9.19 -1.24 2.07
C ALA A 62 -9.47 -0.94 3.57
N GLY A 63 -9.25 0.30 4.03
CA GLY A 63 -9.53 0.72 5.40
C GLY A 63 -8.36 0.57 6.38
N LEU A 64 -7.19 0.11 5.94
CA LEU A 64 -6.02 -0.02 6.81
C LEU A 64 -5.50 1.36 7.22
N GLY A 65 -5.33 1.59 8.53
CA GLY A 65 -4.81 2.84 9.09
C GLY A 65 -3.31 3.02 8.83
N VAL A 66 -2.87 4.28 8.71
CA VAL A 66 -1.45 4.63 8.57
C VAL A 66 -0.63 4.12 9.74
N GLU A 67 -1.12 4.39 10.96
CA GLU A 67 -0.48 3.93 12.20
C GLU A 67 -0.35 2.41 12.24
N GLN A 68 -1.37 1.67 11.78
CA GLN A 68 -1.33 0.21 11.71
C GLN A 68 -0.23 -0.29 10.76
N MET A 69 0.01 0.38 9.62
CA MET A 69 1.10 0.03 8.71
C MET A 69 2.47 0.26 9.35
N VAL A 70 2.65 1.40 10.02
CA VAL A 70 3.91 1.76 10.70
C VAL A 70 4.18 0.78 11.85
N LEU A 71 3.17 0.50 12.69
CA LEU A 71 3.26 -0.46 13.78
C LEU A 71 3.59 -1.86 13.29
N ALA A 72 2.99 -2.31 12.17
CA ALA A 72 3.32 -3.60 11.57
C ALA A 72 4.80 -3.70 11.18
N LEU A 73 5.38 -2.65 10.59
CA LEU A 73 6.82 -2.63 10.28
C LEU A 73 7.68 -2.61 11.55
N GLN A 74 7.34 -1.74 12.51
CA GLN A 74 8.07 -1.60 13.77
C GLN A 74 8.09 -2.88 14.60
N GLN A 75 6.97 -3.61 14.63
CA GLN A 75 6.82 -4.85 15.38
C GLN A 75 7.78 -5.94 14.88
N TYR A 76 7.97 -6.05 13.57
CA TYR A 76 8.72 -7.16 12.96
C TYR A 76 10.07 -6.77 12.38
N THR A 77 10.55 -5.53 12.58
CA THR A 77 11.86 -5.12 12.07
C THR A 77 13.01 -5.46 13.02
N LYS A 78 14.12 -5.92 12.45
CA LYS A 78 15.37 -6.19 13.18
C LYS A 78 16.08 -4.92 13.63
N TYR A 79 16.00 -3.86 12.85
CA TYR A 79 16.71 -2.61 13.06
C TYR A 79 15.71 -1.47 13.23
N PRO A 80 16.10 -0.33 13.83
CA PRO A 80 15.23 0.83 13.88
C PRO A 80 14.67 1.17 12.51
N LEU A 81 13.35 1.33 12.42
CA LEU A 81 12.68 1.73 11.19
C LEU A 81 13.18 3.12 10.76
N PRO A 82 13.64 3.32 9.51
CA PRO A 82 14.08 4.63 9.05
C PRO A 82 12.95 5.68 9.15
N SER A 83 13.25 6.86 9.69
CA SER A 83 12.26 7.95 9.83
C SER A 83 11.67 8.37 8.48
N SER A 84 12.47 8.34 7.42
CA SER A 84 12.02 8.65 6.05
C SER A 84 10.89 7.74 5.58
N ILE A 85 10.89 6.46 5.99
CA ILE A 85 9.82 5.51 5.64
C ILE A 85 8.54 5.82 6.43
N ILE A 86 8.66 6.20 7.70
CA ILE A 86 7.51 6.62 8.52
C ILE A 86 6.85 7.85 7.90
N GLU A 87 7.65 8.90 7.64
CA GLU A 87 7.18 10.15 7.03
C GLU A 87 6.53 9.91 5.67
N GLU A 88 7.09 9.02 4.86
CA GLU A 88 6.54 8.67 3.56
C GLU A 88 5.20 7.93 3.66
N ILE A 89 5.08 6.91 4.53
CA ILE A 89 3.82 6.18 4.76
C ILE A 89 2.75 7.15 5.29
N GLU A 90 3.12 8.06 6.20
CA GLU A 90 2.21 9.08 6.71
C GLU A 90 1.73 10.04 5.63
N THR A 91 2.66 10.55 4.81
CA THR A 91 2.37 11.50 3.74
C THR A 91 1.45 10.87 2.69
N LEU A 92 1.80 9.68 2.19
CA LEU A 92 1.00 8.96 1.20
C LEU A 92 -0.34 8.53 1.81
N GLY A 93 -0.33 7.99 3.02
CA GLY A 93 -1.50 7.42 3.67
C GLY A 93 -2.57 8.45 4.05
N ARG A 94 -2.17 9.64 4.53
CA ARG A 94 -3.11 10.76 4.79
C ARG A 94 -3.77 11.21 3.50
N ARG A 95 -2.99 11.33 2.43
CA ARG A 95 -3.43 11.81 1.13
C ARG A 95 -4.38 10.84 0.45
N TYR A 96 -4.07 9.55 0.49
CA TYR A 96 -4.83 8.48 -0.17
C TYR A 96 -6.07 8.01 0.59
N GLY A 97 -6.11 8.20 1.91
CA GLY A 97 -7.31 7.93 2.73
C GLY A 97 -8.54 8.76 2.36
N LEU A 98 -8.38 9.71 1.44
CA LEU A 98 -9.41 10.63 0.97
C LEU A 98 -10.06 10.19 -0.36
N THR A 99 -9.89 8.92 -0.74
CA THR A 99 -10.45 8.37 -1.97
C THR A 99 -11.54 7.34 -1.68
N ARG A 100 -12.56 7.27 -2.54
CA ARG A 100 -13.68 6.30 -2.42
C ARG A 100 -14.04 5.74 -3.78
N LEU A 101 -14.26 4.43 -3.84
CA LEU A 101 -14.67 3.73 -5.06
C LEU A 101 -16.14 3.32 -4.98
N PHE A 102 -16.88 3.63 -6.04
CA PHE A 102 -18.28 3.30 -6.23
C PHE A 102 -18.43 2.46 -7.50
N LYS A 103 -19.50 1.66 -7.60
CA LYS A 103 -19.92 1.11 -8.89
C LYS A 103 -20.70 2.17 -9.67
N SER A 104 -20.54 2.21 -10.98
CA SER A 104 -21.47 2.95 -11.84
C SER A 104 -22.88 2.38 -11.74
N GLU A 105 -23.88 3.18 -12.11
CA GLU A 105 -25.29 2.76 -12.07
C GLU A 105 -25.57 1.55 -12.98
N ASP A 106 -24.88 1.48 -14.13
CA ASP A 106 -24.96 0.37 -15.09
C ASP A 106 -24.03 -0.82 -14.73
N GLY A 107 -23.16 -0.66 -13.73
CA GLY A 107 -22.23 -1.68 -13.25
C GLY A 107 -21.06 -2.02 -14.17
N PHE A 108 -20.90 -1.35 -15.32
CA PHE A 108 -19.83 -1.64 -16.28
C PHE A 108 -18.46 -1.16 -15.82
N PHE A 109 -18.40 -0.10 -15.00
CA PHE A 109 -17.16 0.51 -14.50
C PHE A 109 -17.25 0.88 -13.01
N LEU A 110 -16.11 1.29 -12.45
CA LEU A 110 -16.00 1.87 -11.12
C LEU A 110 -15.79 3.39 -11.24
N ILE A 111 -16.29 4.13 -10.26
CA ILE A 111 -16.07 5.56 -10.12
C ILE A 111 -15.19 5.79 -8.91
N LEU A 112 -13.97 6.26 -9.13
CA LEU A 112 -13.10 6.76 -8.08
C LEU A 112 -13.47 8.22 -7.81
N LYS A 113 -13.86 8.54 -6.58
CA LYS A 113 -13.96 9.91 -6.07
C LYS A 113 -12.76 10.23 -5.19
N VAL A 114 -12.24 11.44 -5.31
CA VAL A 114 -11.16 11.98 -4.48
C VAL A 114 -11.67 13.19 -3.70
N ALA A 115 -11.05 13.54 -2.57
CA ALA A 115 -11.55 14.64 -1.74
C ALA A 115 -11.28 16.04 -2.30
N ASP A 116 -10.21 16.21 -3.10
CA ASP A 116 -9.82 17.51 -3.64
C ASP A 116 -9.09 17.38 -4.98
N GLU A 117 -8.97 18.50 -5.70
CA GLU A 117 -8.35 18.55 -7.02
C GLU A 117 -6.83 18.29 -6.96
N ALA A 118 -6.15 18.71 -5.89
CA ALA A 118 -4.71 18.48 -5.75
C ALA A 118 -4.38 16.99 -5.68
N LEU A 119 -5.22 16.20 -5.02
CA LEU A 119 -5.16 14.75 -5.03
C LEU A 119 -5.49 14.18 -6.41
N ALA A 120 -6.50 14.72 -7.09
CA ALA A 120 -6.85 14.29 -8.44
C ALA A 120 -5.66 14.43 -9.41
N GLU A 121 -4.99 15.59 -9.39
CA GLU A 121 -3.81 15.86 -10.21
C GLU A 121 -2.61 15.01 -9.82
N LEU A 122 -2.44 14.71 -8.52
CA LEU A 122 -1.39 13.81 -8.07
C LEU A 122 -1.57 12.41 -8.67
N LEU A 123 -2.78 11.83 -8.56
CA LEU A 123 -3.03 10.47 -9.04
C LEU A 123 -2.81 10.33 -10.56
N LEU A 124 -3.09 11.39 -11.33
CA LEU A 124 -2.81 11.44 -12.77
C LEU A 124 -1.31 11.48 -13.10
N ARG A 125 -0.45 11.93 -12.18
CA ARG A 125 1.00 11.99 -12.37
C ARG A 125 1.72 10.74 -11.88
N GLU A 126 1.09 9.98 -10.99
CA GLU A 126 1.63 8.75 -10.45
C GLU A 126 1.64 7.66 -11.52
N LYS A 127 2.83 7.34 -12.05
CA LYS A 127 3.04 6.32 -13.10
C LYS A 127 2.29 5.00 -12.88
N PRO A 128 2.23 4.41 -11.66
CA PRO A 128 1.49 3.16 -11.47
C PRO A 128 -0.02 3.34 -11.35
N ILE A 129 -0.52 4.55 -11.07
CA ILE A 129 -1.95 4.83 -10.83
C ILE A 129 -2.61 5.42 -12.07
N ALA A 130 -1.95 6.36 -12.76
CA ALA A 130 -2.51 7.06 -13.90
C ALA A 130 -3.09 6.14 -14.99
N PRO A 131 -2.48 5.00 -15.36
CA PRO A 131 -3.05 4.07 -16.34
C PRO A 131 -4.35 3.39 -15.88
N LEU A 132 -4.65 3.42 -14.58
CA LEU A 132 -5.89 2.87 -14.02
C LEU A 132 -7.07 3.86 -14.14
N LEU A 133 -6.78 5.14 -14.37
CA LEU A 133 -7.76 6.23 -14.46
C LEU A 133 -8.12 6.49 -15.94
N GLU A 134 -9.02 5.68 -16.51
CA GLU A 134 -9.37 5.73 -17.94
C GLU A 134 -9.90 7.09 -18.41
N LYS A 135 -10.82 7.67 -17.64
CA LYS A 135 -11.50 8.90 -18.03
C LYS A 135 -11.81 9.77 -16.81
N ARG A 136 -11.48 11.06 -16.89
CA ARG A 136 -11.92 12.03 -15.89
C ARG A 136 -13.39 12.37 -16.15
N LEU A 137 -14.25 12.07 -15.18
CA LEU A 137 -15.69 12.31 -15.24
C LEU A 137 -16.07 13.69 -14.67
N SER A 138 -15.29 14.18 -13.70
CA SER A 138 -15.41 15.51 -13.10
C SER A 138 -14.06 15.95 -12.52
N PRO A 139 -13.90 17.18 -12.01
CA PRO A 139 -12.67 17.60 -11.34
C PRO A 139 -12.22 16.65 -10.22
N LEU A 140 -13.16 15.95 -9.57
CA LEU A 140 -12.93 15.09 -8.41
C LEU A 140 -13.25 13.61 -8.65
N SER A 141 -13.47 13.19 -9.90
CA SER A 141 -13.83 11.79 -10.16
C SER A 141 -13.31 11.22 -11.46
N PHE A 142 -12.94 9.94 -11.42
CA PHE A 142 -12.41 9.17 -12.53
C PHE A 142 -13.19 7.88 -12.74
N GLN A 143 -13.35 7.48 -13.99
CA GLN A 143 -13.74 6.15 -14.39
C GLN A 143 -12.54 5.21 -14.24
N VAL A 144 -12.79 4.04 -13.66
CA VAL A 144 -11.81 2.97 -13.44
C VAL A 144 -12.42 1.64 -13.89
N PRO A 145 -11.72 0.82 -14.69
CA PRO A 145 -12.21 -0.49 -15.10
C PRO A 145 -12.57 -1.43 -13.94
N THR A 146 -13.65 -2.19 -14.14
CA THR A 146 -14.08 -3.23 -13.17
C THR A 146 -13.03 -4.33 -12.97
N GLN A 147 -12.20 -4.61 -13.97
CA GLN A 147 -11.08 -5.57 -13.86
C GLN A 147 -10.02 -5.16 -12.82
N PHE A 148 -9.88 -3.86 -12.55
CA PHE A 148 -8.98 -3.37 -11.50
C PHE A 148 -9.60 -3.41 -10.10
N ARG A 149 -10.84 -3.88 -9.97
CA ARG A 149 -11.48 -4.14 -8.67
C ARG A 149 -10.62 -5.02 -7.75
N GLY A 150 -9.90 -6.02 -8.29
CA GLY A 150 -9.03 -6.91 -7.50
C GLY A 150 -7.78 -6.22 -6.95
N LEU A 151 -7.26 -5.22 -7.65
CA LEU A 151 -6.16 -4.37 -7.16
C LEU A 151 -6.65 -3.38 -6.10
N LEU A 152 -7.90 -2.91 -6.24
CA LEU A 152 -8.51 -1.91 -5.37
C LEU A 152 -9.28 -2.50 -4.18
N LYS A 153 -9.45 -3.83 -4.15
CA LYS A 153 -10.20 -4.55 -3.12
C LYS A 153 -9.67 -5.99 -3.04
N LYS A 154 -8.74 -6.25 -2.11
CA LYS A 154 -8.62 -7.61 -1.55
C LYS A 154 -9.85 -7.86 -0.67
N PRO A 155 -10.40 -9.09 -0.64
CA PRO A 155 -11.54 -9.39 0.20
C PRO A 155 -11.16 -9.08 1.65
N SER A 156 -11.91 -8.18 2.27
CA SER A 156 -12.03 -8.13 3.72
C SER A 156 -12.23 -9.56 4.21
N LEU A 157 -11.26 -10.04 4.98
CA LEU A 157 -11.32 -11.32 5.68
C LEU A 157 -12.70 -11.44 6.33
N LYS A 158 -13.35 -12.58 6.10
CA LYS A 158 -14.43 -13.06 6.96
C LYS A 158 -13.87 -13.37 8.34
#